data_AF-A0A3B9EGX2-F1
#
_entry.id   AF-A0A3B9EGX2-F1
#
_cell.length_a   1.000
_cell.length_b   1.000
_cell.length_c   1.000
_cell.angle_alpha   90.00
_cell.angle_beta   90.00
_cell.angle_gamma   90.00
#
_symmetry.space_group_name_H-M   'P 1'
#
loop_
_entity.id
_entity.type
_entity.pdbx_description
1 polymer ?
#
loop_
_entity_poly.entity_id
_entity_poly.type
_entity_poly.pdbx_seq_one_letter_code
_entity_poly.pdbx_strand_id
1 'polypeptide(L)'
;GQAALTRALSDMDVTVLNPRRPDWNPAWRPQADEPEFRRQVEWELAALESADVIVMYFAPATQSPISLLEMGLHARGGKLIVLAPEGFWRKGNVDITARAYGVRQVQTMDELTAAVRQALADAAEKGRFAR
;
A
#
# COMPACT_ATOMS: atom_id res chain seq x y z
N GLY A 1 -4.69 9.68 -6.08
CA GLY A 1 -3.66 8.80 -6.70
C GLY A 1 -2.33 8.94 -5.99
N GLN A 2 -1.36 8.06 -6.26
CA GLN A 2 -0.07 8.01 -5.53
C GLN A 2 0.64 9.37 -5.43
N ALA A 3 0.81 10.09 -6.55
CA ALA A 3 1.50 11.39 -6.56
C ALA A 3 0.82 12.47 -5.69
N ALA A 4 -0.51 12.43 -5.57
CA ALA A 4 -1.25 13.36 -4.72
C ALA A 4 -0.96 13.08 -3.24
N LEU A 5 -0.95 11.79 -2.85
CA LEU A 5 -0.63 11.39 -1.48
C LEU A 5 0.83 11.73 -1.13
N THR A 6 1.80 11.43 -2.01
CA THR A 6 3.20 11.78 -1.78
C THR A 6 3.38 13.29 -1.56
N ARG A 7 2.73 14.12 -2.38
CA ARG A 7 2.75 15.57 -2.20
C ARG A 7 2.13 15.99 -0.88
N ALA A 8 0.99 15.39 -0.54
CA ALA A 8 0.29 15.64 0.71
C ALA A 8 1.02 15.14 1.95
N LEU A 9 2.17 14.49 1.84
CA LEU A 9 3.03 14.06 2.95
C LEU A 9 4.40 14.77 2.95
N SER A 10 4.63 15.71 2.02
CA SER A 10 5.94 16.34 1.82
C SER A 10 6.43 17.22 2.97
N ASP A 11 5.53 17.62 3.87
CA ASP A 11 5.80 18.36 5.10
C ASP A 11 6.14 17.46 6.30
N MET A 12 6.04 16.13 6.15
CA MET A 12 6.34 15.17 7.21
C MET A 12 7.72 14.56 7.03
N ASP A 13 8.39 14.25 8.14
CA ASP A 13 9.64 13.50 8.14
C ASP A 13 9.37 12.00 7.93
N VAL A 14 9.11 11.64 6.67
CA VAL A 14 8.76 10.27 6.25
C VAL A 14 9.50 9.86 5.00
N THR A 15 9.81 8.57 4.92
CA THR A 15 10.33 7.95 3.69
C THR A 15 9.18 7.26 2.96
N VAL A 16 9.00 7.58 1.66
CA VAL A 16 7.96 6.97 0.83
C VAL A 16 8.59 5.88 -0.05
N LEU A 17 8.20 4.63 0.21
CA LEU A 17 8.58 3.47 -0.61
C LEU A 17 7.54 3.30 -1.73
N ASN A 18 7.80 3.87 -2.91
CA ASN A 18 6.90 3.80 -4.07
C ASN A 18 7.37 2.74 -5.07
N PRO A 19 6.58 1.67 -5.34
CA PRO A 19 6.98 0.60 -6.26
C PRO A 19 7.00 1.02 -7.74
N ARG A 20 6.45 2.18 -8.09
CA ARG A 20 6.35 2.62 -9.48
C ARG A 20 7.73 2.99 -10.05
N ARG A 21 8.23 2.14 -10.95
CA ARG A 21 9.46 2.37 -11.70
C ARG A 21 9.25 3.22 -12.96
N PRO A 22 10.02 4.31 -13.16
CA PRO A 22 9.99 5.06 -14.42
C PRO A 22 10.70 4.32 -15.56
N ASP A 23 11.61 3.40 -15.25
CA ASP A 23 12.41 2.61 -16.18
C ASP A 23 11.81 1.21 -16.46
N TRP A 24 10.51 1.02 -16.17
CA TRP A 24 9.84 -0.26 -16.39
C TRP A 24 9.90 -0.66 -17.86
N ASN A 25 10.45 -1.85 -18.13
CA ASN A 25 10.52 -2.41 -19.48
C ASN A 25 9.47 -3.52 -19.66
N PRO A 26 8.50 -3.38 -20.58
CA PRO A 26 7.49 -4.41 -20.83
C PRO A 26 8.04 -5.70 -21.42
N ALA A 27 9.31 -5.71 -21.88
CA ALA A 27 9.99 -6.91 -22.34
C ALA A 27 10.45 -7.83 -21.19
N TRP A 28 10.50 -7.33 -19.95
CA TRP A 28 10.82 -8.18 -18.79
C TRP A 28 9.73 -9.22 -18.59
N ARG A 29 10.14 -10.49 -18.61
CA ARG A 29 9.22 -11.61 -18.44
C ARG A 29 8.77 -11.69 -16.99
N PRO A 30 7.48 -11.95 -16.71
CA PRO A 30 6.99 -12.17 -15.35
C PRO A 30 7.36 -13.58 -14.87
N GLN A 31 8.66 -13.88 -14.82
CA GLN A 31 9.23 -15.17 -14.41
C GLN A 31 10.26 -14.94 -13.31
N ALA A 32 10.31 -15.82 -12.32
CA ALA A 32 11.16 -15.64 -11.13
C ALA A 32 12.67 -15.65 -11.44
N ASP A 33 13.07 -16.13 -12.60
CA ASP A 33 14.45 -16.13 -13.10
C ASP A 33 14.80 -14.90 -13.95
N GLU A 34 13.82 -14.05 -14.31
CA GLU A 34 14.06 -12.77 -14.98
C GLU A 34 14.61 -11.75 -13.96
N PRO A 35 15.87 -11.30 -14.08
CA PRO A 35 16.54 -10.56 -13.01
C PRO A 35 15.84 -9.26 -12.59
N GLU A 36 15.35 -8.47 -13.54
CA GLU A 36 14.71 -7.18 -13.24
C GLU A 36 13.30 -7.35 -12.67
N PHE A 37 12.55 -8.35 -13.15
CA PHE A 37 11.26 -8.71 -12.58
C PHE A 37 11.42 -9.23 -11.15
N ARG A 38 12.39 -10.15 -10.94
CA ARG A 38 12.71 -10.68 -9.61
C ARG A 38 13.08 -9.58 -8.64
N ARG A 39 13.99 -8.68 -9.06
CA ARG A 39 14.41 -7.53 -8.25
C ARG A 39 13.25 -6.64 -7.85
N GLN A 40 12.30 -6.38 -8.77
CA GLN A 40 11.10 -5.62 -8.46
C GLN A 40 10.29 -6.30 -7.35
N VAL A 41 9.94 -7.57 -7.53
CA VAL A 41 9.09 -8.31 -6.60
C VAL A 41 9.75 -8.45 -5.22
N GLU A 42 11.06 -8.77 -5.18
CA GLU A 42 11.81 -8.88 -3.92
C GLU A 42 11.90 -7.52 -3.20
N TRP A 43 12.08 -6.42 -3.94
CA TRP A 43 12.06 -5.08 -3.36
C TRP A 43 10.68 -4.72 -2.82
N GLU A 44 9.60 -5.01 -3.55
CA GLU A 44 8.22 -4.73 -3.12
C GLU A 44 7.88 -5.45 -1.81
N LEU A 45 8.21 -6.74 -1.72
CA LEU A 45 8.02 -7.54 -0.51
C LEU A 45 8.83 -6.97 0.67
N ALA A 46 10.12 -6.68 0.47
CA ALA A 46 10.97 -6.12 1.52
C ALA A 46 10.48 -4.73 1.98
N ALA A 47 10.03 -3.89 1.04
CA ALA A 47 9.48 -2.58 1.31
C ALA A 47 8.21 -2.67 2.16
N LEU A 48 7.26 -3.53 1.77
CA LEU A 48 6.04 -3.77 2.53
C LEU A 48 6.33 -4.30 3.94
N GLU A 49 7.28 -5.22 4.10
CA GLU A 49 7.70 -5.73 5.41
C GLU A 49 8.28 -4.64 6.31
N SER A 50 9.15 -3.80 5.76
CA SER A 50 9.82 -2.72 6.50
C SER A 50 8.93 -1.53 6.87
N ALA A 51 7.81 -1.33 6.16
CA ALA A 51 6.99 -0.14 6.32
C ALA A 51 6.22 -0.11 7.66
N ASP A 52 6.20 1.06 8.31
CA ASP A 52 5.35 1.35 9.47
C ASP A 52 3.86 1.46 9.11
N VAL A 53 3.59 1.97 7.90
CA VAL A 53 2.25 2.16 7.34
C VAL A 53 2.26 1.71 5.87
N ILE A 54 1.31 0.85 5.50
CA ILE A 54 1.09 0.38 4.13
C ILE A 54 -0.20 0.99 3.61
N VAL A 55 -0.13 1.57 2.42
CA VAL A 55 -1.30 2.18 1.75
C VAL A 55 -1.60 1.45 0.45
N MET A 56 -2.81 0.91 0.33
CA MET A 56 -3.28 0.25 -0.88
C MET A 56 -4.46 1.01 -1.47
N TYR A 57 -4.36 1.36 -2.76
CA TYR A 57 -5.43 1.98 -3.52
C TYR A 57 -5.91 1.07 -4.64
N PHE A 58 -7.09 0.47 -4.46
CA PHE A 58 -7.76 -0.34 -5.47
C PHE A 58 -8.63 0.56 -6.36
N ALA A 59 -8.03 1.07 -7.44
CA ALA A 59 -8.71 2.01 -8.33
C ALA A 59 -9.86 1.35 -9.12
N PRO A 60 -10.94 2.09 -9.44
CA PRO A 60 -12.00 1.61 -10.32
C PRO A 60 -11.46 1.12 -11.67
N ALA A 61 -12.12 0.11 -12.26
CA ALA A 61 -11.73 -0.50 -13.54
C ALA A 61 -10.32 -1.13 -13.60
N THR A 62 -9.65 -1.34 -12.46
CA THR A 62 -8.39 -2.11 -12.38
C THR A 62 -8.63 -3.52 -11.84
N GLN A 63 -7.72 -4.45 -12.15
CA GLN A 63 -7.76 -5.81 -11.58
C GLN A 63 -6.93 -5.95 -10.31
N SER A 64 -5.73 -5.37 -10.29
CA SER A 64 -4.81 -5.33 -9.15
C SER A 64 -4.59 -6.68 -8.43
N PRO A 65 -4.33 -7.80 -9.16
CA PRO A 65 -4.24 -9.13 -8.56
C PRO A 65 -3.09 -9.27 -7.56
N ILE A 66 -1.94 -8.64 -7.82
CA ILE A 66 -0.79 -8.66 -6.90
C ILE A 66 -1.10 -7.86 -5.64
N SER A 67 -1.73 -6.69 -5.75
CA SER A 67 -2.14 -5.92 -4.57
C SER A 67 -3.20 -6.63 -3.72
N LEU A 68 -4.04 -7.49 -4.29
CA LEU A 68 -4.93 -8.37 -3.51
C LEU A 68 -4.15 -9.42 -2.72
N LEU A 69 -3.08 -9.99 -3.30
CA LEU A 69 -2.18 -10.91 -2.61
C LEU A 69 -1.48 -10.20 -1.44
N GLU A 70 -0.89 -9.02 -1.70
CA GLU A 70 -0.21 -8.21 -0.69
C GLU A 70 -1.16 -7.78 0.44
N MET A 71 -2.40 -7.41 0.11
CA MET A 71 -3.43 -7.12 1.11
C MET A 71 -3.61 -8.32 2.04
N GLY A 72 -3.68 -9.53 1.49
CA GLY A 72 -3.79 -10.77 2.27
C GLY A 72 -2.60 -11.02 3.20
N LEU A 73 -1.37 -10.75 2.73
CA LEU A 73 -0.15 -10.90 3.52
C LEU A 73 -0.11 -9.95 4.72
N HIS A 74 -0.56 -8.70 4.55
CA HIS A 74 -0.46 -7.67 5.59
C HIS A 74 -1.76 -7.36 6.34
N ALA A 75 -2.87 -8.04 6.04
CA ALA A 75 -4.18 -7.78 6.64
C ALA A 75 -4.18 -7.83 8.18
N ARG A 76 -3.36 -8.70 8.78
CA ARG A 76 -3.27 -8.88 10.24
C ARG A 76 -2.20 -8.01 10.91
N GLY A 77 -1.38 -7.29 10.13
CA GLY A 77 -0.23 -6.57 10.65
C GLY A 77 -0.55 -5.22 11.32
N GLY A 78 -1.80 -4.76 11.29
CA GLY A 78 -2.23 -3.49 11.89
C GLY A 78 -1.69 -2.22 11.21
N LYS A 79 -0.84 -2.35 10.18
CA LYS A 79 -0.24 -1.25 9.42
C LYS A 79 -0.94 -0.90 8.12
N LEU A 80 -1.97 -1.66 7.72
CA LEU A 80 -2.60 -1.53 6.41
C LEU A 80 -3.78 -0.55 6.43
N ILE A 81 -3.77 0.41 5.48
CA ILE A 81 -4.87 1.31 5.17
C ILE A 81 -5.27 1.11 3.70
N VAL A 82 -6.56 0.86 3.46
CA VAL A 82 -7.10 0.55 2.13
C VAL A 82 -8.08 1.62 1.67
N LEU A 83 -7.90 2.10 0.44
CA LEU A 83 -8.92 2.84 -0.31
C LEU A 83 -9.43 1.95 -1.45
N ALA A 84 -10.71 1.60 -1.43
CA ALA A 84 -11.36 0.82 -2.50
C ALA A 84 -12.72 1.44 -2.85
N PRO A 85 -12.75 2.44 -3.75
CA PRO A 85 -13.97 3.08 -4.20
C PRO A 85 -14.87 2.11 -4.99
N GLU A 86 -16.13 2.51 -5.17
CA GLU A 86 -17.04 1.83 -6.09
C GLU A 86 -16.44 1.69 -7.49
N GLY A 87 -16.72 0.54 -8.13
CA GLY A 87 -16.19 0.21 -9.45
C GLY A 87 -14.87 -0.59 -9.46
N PHE A 88 -14.28 -0.91 -8.31
CA PHE A 88 -13.27 -1.97 -8.24
C PHE A 88 -13.95 -3.36 -8.31
N TRP A 89 -13.57 -4.18 -9.29
CA TRP A 89 -14.26 -5.44 -9.66
C TRP A 89 -14.33 -6.51 -8.55
N ARG A 90 -13.49 -6.39 -7.51
CA ARG A 90 -13.48 -7.28 -6.34
C ARG A 90 -13.67 -6.51 -5.03
N LYS A 91 -14.30 -5.33 -5.07
CA LYS A 91 -14.58 -4.50 -3.89
C LYS A 91 -15.22 -5.29 -2.74
N GLY A 92 -16.25 -6.11 -3.01
CA GLY A 92 -16.88 -6.92 -1.97
C GLY A 92 -15.91 -7.87 -1.23
N ASN A 93 -14.88 -8.39 -1.91
CA ASN A 93 -13.87 -9.23 -1.26
C ASN A 93 -12.96 -8.38 -0.36
N VAL A 94 -12.58 -7.19 -0.83
CA VAL A 94 -11.80 -6.22 -0.06
C VAL A 94 -12.58 -5.80 1.20
N ASP A 95 -13.85 -5.42 1.05
CA ASP A 95 -14.70 -4.97 2.16
C ASP A 95 -14.87 -6.04 3.24
N ILE A 96 -15.20 -7.27 2.84
CA ILE A 96 -15.36 -8.40 3.77
C ILE A 96 -14.03 -8.73 4.48
N THR A 97 -12.93 -8.79 3.73
CA THR A 97 -11.60 -9.09 4.28
C THR A 97 -11.14 -8.00 5.23
N ALA A 98 -11.33 -6.73 4.86
CA ALA A 98 -10.95 -5.60 5.69
C ALA A 98 -11.70 -5.62 7.02
N ARG A 99 -13.03 -5.84 6.97
CA ARG A 99 -13.85 -5.99 8.18
C ARG A 99 -13.43 -7.20 9.02
N ALA A 100 -13.16 -8.34 8.39
CA ALA A 100 -12.80 -9.57 9.10
C ALA A 100 -11.48 -9.46 9.88
N TYR A 101 -10.52 -8.70 9.36
CA TYR A 101 -9.19 -8.56 9.96
C TYR A 101 -8.92 -7.19 10.61
N GLY A 102 -9.91 -6.30 10.66
CA GLY A 102 -9.76 -4.98 11.25
C GLY A 102 -8.85 -4.04 10.45
N VAL A 103 -8.73 -4.23 9.14
CA VAL A 103 -7.99 -3.32 8.25
C VAL A 103 -8.77 -2.01 8.14
N ARG A 104 -8.08 -0.89 8.34
CA ARG A 104 -8.69 0.44 8.19
C ARG A 104 -9.01 0.69 6.71
N GLN A 105 -10.29 0.77 6.39
CA GLN A 105 -10.77 1.07 5.04
C GLN A 105 -11.40 2.46 4.97
N VAL A 106 -11.06 3.23 3.94
CA VAL A 106 -11.56 4.59 3.67
C VAL A 106 -12.20 4.67 2.28
N GLN A 107 -13.00 5.71 2.05
CA GLN A 107 -13.80 5.87 0.84
C GLN A 107 -13.28 6.94 -0.12
N THR A 108 -12.49 7.91 0.37
CA THR A 108 -11.98 9.03 -0.43
C THR A 108 -10.48 9.22 -0.29
N MET A 109 -9.87 9.96 -1.23
CA MET A 109 -8.45 10.34 -1.14
C MET A 109 -8.16 11.27 0.06
N ASP A 110 -9.13 12.10 0.46
CA ASP A 110 -8.98 13.01 1.59
C ASP A 110 -9.00 12.24 2.91
N GLU A 111 -9.95 11.30 3.06
CA GLU A 111 -9.98 10.37 4.18
C GLU A 111 -8.71 9.52 4.25
N LEU A 112 -8.21 9.06 3.09
CA LEU A 112 -6.95 8.32 3.01
C LEU A 112 -5.78 9.16 3.51
N THR A 113 -5.69 10.41 3.06
CA THR A 113 -4.61 11.33 3.46
C THR A 113 -4.65 11.58 4.97
N ALA A 114 -5.83 11.86 5.53
CA ALA A 114 -6.00 12.06 6.97
C ALA A 114 -5.63 10.80 7.77
N ALA A 115 -6.11 9.63 7.34
CA ALA A 115 -5.83 8.36 7.99
C ALA A 115 -4.34 8.00 7.98
N VAL A 116 -3.65 8.25 6.87
CA VAL A 116 -2.21 8.00 6.72
C VAL A 116 -1.40 8.93 7.61
N ARG A 117 -1.71 10.22 7.64
CA ARG A 117 -1.06 11.19 8.53
C ARG A 117 -1.19 10.80 9.99
N GLN A 118 -2.39 10.39 10.41
CA GLN A 118 -2.61 9.92 11.79
C GLN A 118 -1.76 8.67 12.08
N ALA A 119 -1.79 7.67 11.20
CA ALA A 119 -1.04 6.43 11.40
C ALA A 119 0.48 6.66 11.47
N LEU A 120 1.00 7.59 10.66
CA LEU A 120 2.41 7.98 10.69
C LEU A 120 2.78 8.69 12.00
N ALA A 121 1.92 9.59 12.50
CA ALA A 121 2.13 10.25 13.79
C ALA A 121 2.15 9.23 14.94
N ASP A 122 1.19 8.28 14.95
CA ASP A 122 1.12 7.20 15.94
C ASP A 122 2.37 6.30 15.88
N ALA A 123 2.85 5.98 14.68
CA ALA A 123 4.07 5.17 14.49
C ALA A 123 5.32 5.89 14.98
N ALA A 124 5.47 7.18 14.67
CA ALA A 124 6.57 8.01 15.14
C ALA A 124 6.57 8.17 16.67
N GLU A 125 5.40 8.20 17.30
CA GLU A 125 5.28 8.18 18.75
C GLU A 125 5.71 6.84 19.36
N LYS A 126 5.20 5.71 18.86
CA LYS A 126 5.62 4.37 19.30
C LYS A 126 7.13 4.16 19.15
N GLY A 127 7.70 4.58 18.03
CA GLY A 127 9.14 4.47 17.75
C GLY A 127 10.01 5.30 18.70
N ARG A 128 9.49 6.41 19.27
CA ARG A 128 10.20 7.19 20.29
C ARG A 128 10.24 6.51 21.65
N PHE A 129 9.24 5.70 21.98
CA PHE A 129 9.15 4.98 23.26
C PHE A 129 9.73 3.56 23.21
N ALA A 130 9.99 3.03 22.02
CA ALA A 130 10.64 1.73 21.84
C ALA A 130 12.19 1.82 21.78
N ARG A 131 12.76 3.02 21.86
CA ARG A 131 14.21 3.29 21.85
C ARG A 131 14.73 3.59 23.25
#